data_AF-A0A1H8M9R8-F1
#
_entry.id   AF-A0A1H8M9R8-F1
#
_cell.length_a   1.000
_cell.length_b   1.000
_cell.length_c   1.000
_cell.angle_alpha   90.00
_cell.angle_beta   90.00
_cell.angle_gamma   90.00
#
_symmetry.space_group_name_H-M   'P 1'
#
loop_
_entity.id
_entity.type
_entity.pdbx_description
1 polymer ?
#
loop_
_entity_poly.entity_id
_entity_poly.type
_entity_poly.pdbx_seq_one_letter_code
_entity_poly.pdbx_strand_id
1 'polypeptide(L)'
;MELKTRGKAAGVTKPMVVRVTRNPEKTDSHTALLVEDYLPDHLDNFGAVLSTLDLTSFPISQPHIHSIPSMFHLAEGDIVAIHTDGVISTLYRVNSHHNFLLVTERCNSNCLMCSQPPRDREDVYYLHALHQQLIPLIPKDCPELGITGGEPTLMGNLFFELLEQLKTELPDTDLHCLTNGRAFAWNNLA
;
A
#
# COMPACT_ATOMS: atom_id res chain seq x y z
N MET A 1 -14.14 6.26 -7.58
CA MET A 1 -12.67 6.45 -7.68
C MET A 1 -12.04 5.06 -7.68
N GLU A 2 -11.25 4.75 -8.70
CA GLU A 2 -10.60 3.43 -8.82
C GLU A 2 -9.34 3.41 -7.95
N LEU A 3 -9.21 2.39 -7.09
CA LEU A 3 -8.07 2.20 -6.17
C LEU A 3 -7.40 0.83 -6.36
N LYS A 4 -7.93 0.05 -7.30
CA LYS A 4 -7.44 -1.28 -7.62
C LYS A 4 -7.53 -1.46 -9.12
N THR A 5 -6.49 -2.06 -9.68
CA THR A 5 -6.50 -2.59 -11.04
C THR A 5 -5.88 -3.97 -11.02
N ARG A 6 -6.03 -4.71 -12.11
CA ARG A 6 -5.55 -6.09 -12.21
C ARG A 6 -4.96 -6.35 -13.59
N GLY A 7 -3.84 -7.06 -13.61
CA GLY A 7 -3.28 -7.64 -14.82
C GLY A 7 -2.82 -9.07 -14.59
N LYS A 8 -1.88 -9.53 -15.40
CA LYS A 8 -1.21 -10.83 -15.27
C LYS A 8 0.14 -10.62 -14.61
N ALA A 9 0.39 -11.33 -13.51
CA ALA A 9 1.66 -11.28 -12.80
C ALA A 9 2.70 -12.22 -13.44
N ALA A 10 3.93 -11.73 -13.56
CA ALA A 10 5.10 -12.51 -13.93
C ALA A 10 6.30 -12.08 -13.07
N GLY A 11 7.04 -13.04 -12.52
CA GLY A 11 8.19 -12.76 -11.65
C GLY A 11 7.86 -12.20 -10.25
N VAL A 12 6.58 -11.96 -9.92
CA VAL A 12 6.14 -11.50 -8.59
C VAL A 12 5.93 -12.71 -7.68
N THR A 13 6.90 -12.99 -6.80
CA THR A 13 6.88 -14.15 -5.89
C THR A 13 6.31 -13.85 -4.50
N LYS A 14 6.33 -12.57 -4.10
CA LYS A 14 5.76 -12.06 -2.85
C LYS A 14 5.16 -10.67 -3.07
N PRO A 15 4.17 -10.26 -2.25
CA PRO A 15 3.68 -8.89 -2.28
C PRO A 15 4.81 -7.89 -2.03
N MET A 16 4.80 -6.79 -2.77
CA MET A 16 5.78 -5.72 -2.66
C MET A 16 5.11 -4.36 -2.76
N VAL A 17 5.67 -3.37 -2.06
CA VAL A 17 5.20 -1.98 -2.11
C VAL A 17 6.20 -1.13 -2.88
N VAL A 18 5.69 -0.39 -3.87
CA VAL A 18 6.49 0.40 -4.80
C VAL A 18 5.83 1.74 -5.09
N ARG A 19 6.64 2.76 -5.31
CA ARG A 19 6.22 4.06 -5.85
C ARG A 19 6.08 3.96 -7.36
N VAL A 20 5.05 4.54 -7.96
CA VAL A 20 4.88 4.50 -9.41
C VAL A 20 5.47 5.73 -10.08
N THR A 21 6.06 5.56 -11.25
CA THR A 21 6.52 6.66 -12.11
C THR A 21 6.22 6.41 -13.58
N ARG A 22 5.99 7.48 -14.34
CA ARG A 22 5.98 7.48 -15.81
C ARG A 22 7.31 7.96 -16.39
N ASN A 23 8.22 8.45 -15.55
CA ASN A 23 9.52 8.95 -16.01
C ASN A 23 10.55 7.81 -16.01
N PRO A 24 11.05 7.37 -17.19
CA PRO A 24 12.04 6.30 -17.27
C PRO A 24 13.41 6.67 -16.65
N GLU A 25 13.67 7.96 -16.40
CA GLU A 25 14.92 8.43 -15.77
C GLU A 25 14.87 8.39 -14.24
N LYS A 26 13.69 8.32 -13.62
CA LYS A 26 13.53 8.25 -12.16
C LYS A 26 13.62 6.80 -11.69
N THR A 27 14.84 6.28 -11.65
CA THR A 27 15.06 4.87 -11.33
C THR A 27 15.49 4.67 -9.87
N ASP A 28 14.73 3.86 -9.14
CA ASP A 28 15.15 3.29 -7.86
C ASP A 28 14.50 1.91 -7.64
N SER A 29 15.09 1.10 -6.77
CA SER A 29 14.65 -0.28 -6.51
C SER A 29 13.27 -0.41 -5.87
N HIS A 30 12.70 0.69 -5.37
CA HIS A 30 11.35 0.77 -4.81
C HIS A 30 10.40 1.51 -5.76
N THR A 31 10.80 1.75 -7.00
CA THR A 31 9.97 2.40 -8.00
C THR A 31 9.56 1.41 -9.09
N ALA A 32 8.29 1.49 -9.49
CA ALA A 32 7.71 0.77 -10.60
C ALA A 32 7.44 1.71 -11.78
N LEU A 33 7.94 1.32 -12.94
CA LEU A 33 7.68 2.06 -14.18
C LEU A 33 6.30 1.71 -14.74
N LEU A 34 5.51 2.73 -15.06
CA LEU A 34 4.23 2.61 -15.76
C LEU A 34 4.45 2.68 -17.27
N VAL A 35 4.08 1.62 -17.97
CA VAL A 35 4.32 1.45 -19.41
C VAL A 35 3.00 1.27 -20.16
N GLU A 36 2.63 2.22 -21.01
CA GLU A 36 1.37 2.21 -21.74
C GLU A 36 1.55 1.90 -23.25
N ASP A 37 2.48 2.57 -23.93
CA ASP A 37 2.60 2.48 -25.39
C ASP A 37 3.86 1.77 -25.88
N TYR A 38 4.99 1.93 -25.19
CA TYR A 38 6.27 1.33 -25.57
C TYR A 38 7.08 0.94 -24.34
N LEU A 39 7.80 -0.18 -24.43
CA LEU A 39 8.72 -0.62 -23.40
C LEU A 39 10.09 0.06 -23.58
N PRO A 40 10.61 0.80 -22.59
CA PRO A 40 11.98 1.34 -22.68
C PRO A 40 13.04 0.24 -22.70
N ASP A 41 14.18 0.53 -23.34
CA ASP A 41 15.29 -0.42 -23.51
C ASP A 41 16.00 -0.80 -22.20
N HIS A 42 15.93 0.07 -21.19
CA HIS A 42 16.62 -0.11 -19.90
C HIS A 42 15.62 -0.14 -18.74
N LEU A 43 15.47 -1.32 -18.13
CA LEU A 43 14.57 -1.55 -16.98
C LEU A 43 15.33 -1.96 -15.72
N ASP A 44 16.66 -2.07 -15.79
CA ASP A 44 17.52 -2.72 -14.81
C ASP A 44 17.42 -2.13 -13.39
N ASN A 45 17.07 -0.85 -13.30
CA ASN A 45 17.06 -0.11 -12.05
C ASN A 45 15.66 0.02 -11.43
N PHE A 46 14.60 -0.48 -12.08
CA PHE A 46 13.25 -0.47 -11.53
C PHE A 46 12.99 -1.71 -10.67
N GLY A 47 12.32 -1.52 -9.54
CA GLY A 47 11.87 -2.62 -8.68
C GLY A 47 10.79 -3.47 -9.32
N ALA A 48 9.95 -2.87 -10.17
CA ALA A 48 8.92 -3.57 -10.93
C ALA A 48 8.51 -2.80 -12.20
N VAL A 49 7.71 -3.45 -13.06
CA VAL A 49 7.09 -2.82 -14.24
C VAL A 49 5.59 -3.08 -14.23
N LEU A 50 4.79 -2.05 -14.45
CA LEU A 50 3.33 -2.16 -14.62
C LEU A 50 2.99 -1.74 -16.04
N SER A 51 2.33 -2.61 -16.81
CA SER A 51 2.06 -2.34 -18.21
C SER A 51 0.65 -2.70 -18.67
N THR A 52 0.13 -1.91 -19.60
CA THR A 52 -1.07 -2.25 -20.38
C THR A 52 -0.77 -3.23 -21.51
N LEU A 53 0.49 -3.32 -21.97
CA LEU A 53 0.93 -4.20 -23.05
C LEU A 53 0.96 -5.66 -22.59
N ASP A 54 0.86 -6.61 -23.53
CA ASP A 54 1.16 -8.02 -23.25
C ASP A 54 2.68 -8.24 -23.30
N LEU A 55 3.27 -8.52 -22.14
CA LEU A 55 4.72 -8.67 -21.98
C LEU A 55 5.19 -10.14 -21.95
N THR A 56 4.29 -11.10 -22.21
CA THR A 56 4.59 -12.55 -22.10
C THR A 56 5.80 -12.99 -22.94
N SER A 57 6.03 -12.35 -24.09
CA SER A 57 7.13 -12.68 -25.01
C SER A 57 8.36 -11.78 -24.88
N PHE A 58 8.35 -10.82 -23.94
CA PHE A 58 9.45 -9.88 -23.76
C PHE A 58 10.47 -10.43 -22.73
N PRO A 59 11.77 -10.31 -22.99
CA PRO A 59 12.81 -10.78 -22.07
C PRO A 59 13.01 -9.79 -20.90
N ILE A 60 12.02 -9.73 -20.00
CA ILE A 60 12.04 -8.84 -18.83
C ILE A 60 12.45 -9.63 -17.59
N SER A 61 13.51 -9.21 -16.92
CA SER A 61 13.98 -9.83 -15.67
C SER A 61 13.27 -9.30 -14.42
N GLN A 62 12.75 -8.07 -14.48
CA GLN A 62 12.07 -7.42 -13.36
C GLN A 62 10.71 -8.07 -13.11
N PRO A 63 10.27 -8.17 -11.84
CA PRO A 63 8.89 -8.49 -11.51
C PRO A 63 7.94 -7.52 -12.22
N HIS A 64 6.89 -8.02 -12.85
CA HIS A 64 5.98 -7.15 -13.60
C HIS A 64 4.54 -7.64 -13.60
N ILE A 65 3.62 -6.69 -13.74
CA ILE A 65 2.21 -6.94 -14.03
C ILE A 65 1.93 -6.37 -15.41
N HIS A 66 1.40 -7.19 -16.31
CA HIS A 66 1.13 -6.79 -17.69
C HIS A 66 -0.32 -7.02 -18.08
N SER A 67 -0.71 -6.59 -19.29
CA SER A 67 -2.09 -6.66 -19.78
C SER A 67 -3.10 -6.01 -18.83
N ILE A 68 -2.69 -4.92 -18.16
CA ILE A 68 -3.55 -4.13 -17.30
C ILE A 68 -4.53 -3.34 -18.17
N PRO A 69 -5.86 -3.42 -17.96
CA PRO A 69 -6.83 -2.71 -18.81
C PRO A 69 -6.68 -1.19 -18.80
N SER A 70 -6.34 -0.62 -17.64
CA SER A 70 -6.19 0.82 -17.44
C SER A 70 -5.35 1.12 -16.20
N MET A 71 -4.51 2.16 -16.29
CA MET A 71 -3.70 2.70 -15.19
C MET A 71 -3.91 4.22 -15.01
N PHE A 72 -4.97 4.79 -15.61
CA PHE A 72 -5.24 6.23 -15.59
C PHE A 72 -5.48 6.81 -14.19
N HIS A 73 -5.93 5.97 -13.24
CA HIS A 73 -6.16 6.42 -11.86
C HIS A 73 -4.88 6.57 -11.04
N LEU A 74 -3.74 6.07 -11.54
CA LEU A 74 -2.43 6.15 -10.87
C LEU A 74 -1.70 7.42 -11.29
N ALA A 75 -1.46 8.31 -10.34
CA ALA A 75 -0.66 9.51 -10.54
C ALA A 75 0.83 9.25 -10.32
N GLU A 76 1.68 10.12 -10.88
CA GLU A 76 3.13 10.11 -10.61
C GLU A 76 3.40 10.20 -9.11
N GLY A 77 4.18 9.27 -8.57
CA GLY A 77 4.55 9.25 -7.15
C GLY A 77 3.57 8.53 -6.23
N ASP A 78 2.40 8.09 -6.72
CA ASP A 78 1.49 7.24 -5.93
C ASP A 78 2.21 5.96 -5.49
N ILE A 79 1.81 5.41 -4.34
CA ILE A 79 2.42 4.19 -3.80
C ILE A 79 1.40 3.06 -3.86
N VAL A 80 1.80 1.93 -4.45
CA VAL A 80 0.94 0.79 -4.69
C VAL A 80 1.54 -0.47 -4.08
N ALA A 81 0.69 -1.40 -3.66
CA ALA A 81 1.07 -2.79 -3.44
C ALA A 81 0.78 -3.61 -4.69
N ILE A 82 1.78 -4.37 -5.12
CA ILE A 82 1.68 -5.37 -6.18
C ILE A 82 1.54 -6.74 -5.51
N HIS A 83 0.47 -7.45 -5.86
CA HIS A 83 0.18 -8.79 -5.33
C HIS A 83 0.57 -9.88 -6.33
N THR A 84 0.82 -11.09 -5.82
CA THR A 84 1.24 -12.25 -6.62
C THR A 84 0.16 -12.74 -7.58
N ASP A 85 -1.10 -12.38 -7.36
CA ASP A 85 -2.26 -12.76 -8.18
C ASP A 85 -2.58 -11.73 -9.30
N GLY A 86 -1.70 -10.74 -9.46
CA GLY A 86 -1.80 -9.69 -10.46
C GLY A 86 -2.65 -8.49 -10.04
N VAL A 87 -3.18 -8.47 -8.82
CA VAL A 87 -3.88 -7.30 -8.29
C VAL A 87 -2.86 -6.23 -7.91
N ILE A 88 -3.19 -4.99 -8.22
CA ILE A 88 -2.46 -3.79 -7.80
C ILE A 88 -3.42 -2.95 -6.97
N SER A 89 -3.04 -2.60 -5.75
CA SER A 89 -3.85 -1.77 -4.85
C SER A 89 -3.12 -0.49 -4.47
N THR A 90 -3.74 0.66 -4.68
CA THR A 90 -3.22 1.95 -4.24
C THR A 90 -3.23 2.02 -2.71
N LEU A 91 -2.07 2.26 -2.11
CA LEU A 91 -1.91 2.40 -0.66
C LEU A 91 -1.79 3.85 -0.22
N TYR A 92 -1.18 4.70 -1.05
CA TYR A 92 -1.03 6.13 -0.79
C TYR A 92 -1.15 6.91 -2.09
N ARG A 93 -1.88 8.03 -2.04
CA ARG A 93 -2.06 8.94 -3.17
C ARG A 93 -1.40 10.27 -2.85
N VAL A 94 -0.48 10.71 -3.71
CA VAL A 94 0.23 11.99 -3.50
C VAL A 94 -0.70 13.20 -3.70
N ASN A 95 -1.71 13.05 -4.55
CA ASN A 95 -2.70 14.10 -4.83
C ASN A 95 -3.93 14.01 -3.91
N SER A 96 -3.84 13.32 -2.77
CA SER A 96 -4.90 13.25 -1.76
C SER A 96 -4.40 13.83 -0.46
N HIS A 97 -5.17 14.75 0.13
CA HIS A 97 -4.90 15.22 1.50
C HIS A 97 -5.31 14.19 2.56
N HIS A 98 -6.20 13.26 2.20
CA HIS A 98 -6.70 12.24 3.12
C HIS A 98 -6.19 10.87 2.67
N ASN A 99 -5.17 10.36 3.35
CA ASN A 99 -4.66 9.00 3.20
C ASN A 99 -4.85 8.23 4.51
N PHE A 100 -5.17 6.95 4.42
CA PHE A 100 -5.45 6.11 5.59
C PHE A 100 -4.72 4.77 5.49
N LEU A 101 -4.07 4.38 6.58
CA LEU A 101 -3.56 3.03 6.79
C LEU A 101 -4.70 2.15 7.31
N LEU A 102 -5.18 1.22 6.49
CA LEU A 102 -6.08 0.17 6.94
C LEU A 102 -5.27 -0.90 7.67
N VAL A 103 -5.44 -1.04 8.98
CA VAL A 103 -4.58 -1.92 9.78
C VAL A 103 -5.18 -3.29 10.13
N THR A 104 -6.51 -3.41 10.10
CA THR A 104 -7.22 -4.70 10.20
C THR A 104 -8.70 -4.53 9.81
N GLU A 105 -9.33 -5.57 9.28
CA GLU A 105 -10.81 -5.63 9.11
C GLU A 105 -11.53 -6.22 10.34
N ARG A 106 -10.79 -6.62 11.39
CA ARG A 106 -11.36 -7.12 12.64
C ARG A 106 -11.75 -5.97 13.55
N CYS A 107 -12.86 -6.10 14.26
CA CYS A 107 -13.30 -5.16 15.28
C CYS A 107 -13.80 -5.94 16.50
N ASN A 108 -13.59 -5.41 17.70
CA ASN A 108 -14.12 -5.97 18.93
C ASN A 108 -15.45 -5.32 19.36
N SER A 109 -16.02 -4.43 18.53
CA SER A 109 -17.30 -3.79 18.77
C SER A 109 -18.40 -4.39 17.89
N ASN A 110 -19.49 -4.83 18.51
CA ASN A 110 -20.65 -5.41 17.82
C ASN A 110 -21.72 -4.33 17.60
N CYS A 111 -21.39 -3.33 16.79
CA CYS A 111 -22.29 -2.22 16.48
C CYS A 111 -23.55 -2.73 15.75
N LEU A 112 -24.73 -2.33 16.22
CA LEU A 112 -26.03 -2.70 15.63
C LEU A 112 -26.17 -2.20 14.18
N MET A 113 -25.52 -1.07 13.86
CA MET A 113 -25.53 -0.43 12.54
C MET A 113 -24.10 -0.23 12.01
N CYS A 114 -23.32 -1.32 11.92
CA CYS A 114 -22.01 -1.23 11.28
C CYS A 114 -22.15 -1.25 9.74
N SER A 115 -21.68 -0.20 9.07
CA SER A 115 -21.65 -0.14 7.60
C SER A 115 -20.64 -1.11 6.98
N GLN A 116 -19.62 -1.51 7.75
CA GLN A 116 -18.60 -2.49 7.37
C GLN A 116 -18.47 -3.51 8.51
N PRO A 117 -19.35 -4.54 8.55
CA PRO A 117 -19.35 -5.50 9.64
C PRO A 117 -17.98 -6.20 9.75
N PRO A 118 -17.52 -6.51 10.97
CA PRO A 118 -16.18 -7.06 11.20
C PRO A 118 -15.98 -8.36 10.43
N ARG A 119 -14.79 -8.55 9.87
CA ARG A 119 -14.42 -9.81 9.22
C ARG A 119 -13.54 -10.64 10.13
N ASP A 120 -13.93 -11.89 10.35
CA ASP A 120 -13.13 -12.83 11.14
C ASP A 120 -12.06 -13.49 10.25
N ARG A 121 -11.00 -12.74 9.98
CA ARG A 121 -9.83 -13.20 9.23
C ARG A 121 -8.58 -12.63 9.88
N GLU A 122 -7.51 -13.41 9.90
CA GLU A 122 -6.23 -12.92 10.40
C GLU A 122 -5.51 -12.12 9.30
N ASP A 123 -5.66 -10.80 9.32
CA ASP A 123 -5.07 -9.88 8.34
C ASP A 123 -4.01 -8.92 8.91
N VAL A 124 -3.84 -8.89 10.23
CA VAL A 124 -2.94 -7.95 10.92
C VAL A 124 -1.50 -8.09 10.43
N TYR A 125 -0.94 -9.30 10.44
CA TYR A 125 0.47 -9.51 10.04
C TYR A 125 0.73 -9.12 8.59
N TYR A 126 -0.22 -9.43 7.71
CA TYR A 126 -0.11 -9.11 6.29
C TYR A 126 -0.17 -7.59 6.06
N LEU A 127 -1.14 -6.90 6.66
CA LEU A 127 -1.28 -5.45 6.55
C LEU A 127 -0.09 -4.73 7.18
N HIS A 128 0.37 -5.18 8.35
CA HIS A 128 1.57 -4.65 9.01
C HIS A 128 2.80 -4.78 8.11
N ALA A 129 3.03 -5.95 7.49
CA ALA A 129 4.17 -6.15 6.59
C ALA A 129 4.12 -5.27 5.32
N LEU A 130 2.92 -4.92 4.84
CA LEU A 130 2.76 -3.93 3.77
C LEU A 130 3.08 -2.52 4.29
N HIS A 131 2.56 -2.15 5.45
CA HIS A 131 2.78 -0.82 6.03
C HIS A 131 4.26 -0.58 6.36
N GLN A 132 4.98 -1.61 6.80
CA GLN A 132 6.42 -1.54 7.03
C GLN A 132 7.21 -1.16 5.77
N GLN A 133 6.76 -1.58 4.59
CA GLN A 133 7.36 -1.19 3.30
C GLN A 133 6.83 0.15 2.79
N LEU A 134 5.56 0.47 3.08
CA LEU A 134 4.90 1.71 2.65
C LEU A 134 5.46 2.95 3.33
N ILE A 135 5.56 2.93 4.67
CA ILE A 135 5.84 4.13 5.47
C ILE A 135 7.15 4.83 5.05
N PRO A 136 8.28 4.12 4.80
CA PRO A 136 9.51 4.77 4.34
C PRO A 136 9.37 5.46 2.98
N LEU A 137 8.42 5.01 2.15
CA LEU A 137 8.20 5.54 0.80
C LEU A 137 7.26 6.77 0.76
N ILE A 138 6.50 7.02 1.83
CA ILE A 138 5.60 8.17 1.94
C ILE A 138 6.42 9.47 1.86
N PRO A 139 5.97 10.47 1.08
CA PRO A 139 6.61 11.79 1.03
C PRO A 139 6.75 12.43 2.41
N LYS A 140 7.92 13.03 2.70
CA LYS A 140 8.22 13.59 4.03
C LYS A 140 7.50 14.90 4.32
N ASP A 141 6.89 15.51 3.30
CA ASP A 141 5.99 16.65 3.38
C ASP A 141 4.52 16.25 3.54
N CYS A 142 4.23 14.97 3.84
CA CYS A 142 2.88 14.51 4.15
C CYS A 142 2.34 15.21 5.41
N PRO A 143 1.29 16.05 5.31
CA PRO A 143 0.84 16.85 6.44
C PRO A 143 0.06 16.01 7.46
N GLU A 144 -0.80 15.10 7.00
CA GLU A 144 -1.62 14.26 7.86
C GLU A 144 -1.70 12.82 7.34
N LEU A 145 -1.83 11.85 8.24
CA LEU A 145 -2.06 10.45 7.92
C LEU A 145 -3.04 9.82 8.92
N GLY A 146 -4.07 9.17 8.41
CA GLY A 146 -5.03 8.45 9.23
C GLY A 146 -4.63 6.99 9.47
N ILE A 147 -4.93 6.46 10.65
CA ILE A 147 -4.89 5.03 10.97
C ILE A 147 -6.33 4.59 11.21
N THR A 148 -6.78 3.57 10.49
CA THR A 148 -8.16 3.09 10.53
C THR A 148 -8.25 1.58 10.31
N GLY A 149 -9.45 1.03 10.44
CA GLY A 149 -9.74 -0.39 10.35
C GLY A 149 -11.03 -0.70 11.09
N GLY A 150 -11.21 -1.98 11.41
CA GLY A 150 -12.23 -2.36 12.38
C GLY A 150 -11.89 -1.81 13.77
N GLU A 151 -10.78 -2.24 14.36
CA GLU A 151 -10.24 -1.65 15.59
C GLU A 151 -8.70 -1.73 15.61
N PRO A 152 -7.98 -0.59 15.48
CA PRO A 152 -6.51 -0.57 15.40
C PRO A 152 -5.80 -1.22 16.59
N THR A 153 -6.33 -1.08 17.81
CA THR A 153 -5.69 -1.63 19.01
C THR A 153 -5.67 -3.17 19.04
N LEU A 154 -6.43 -3.85 18.16
CA LEU A 154 -6.38 -5.31 18.03
C LEU A 154 -5.06 -5.83 17.43
N MET A 155 -4.23 -4.97 16.86
CA MET A 155 -2.89 -5.38 16.43
C MET A 155 -1.93 -5.65 17.61
N GLY A 156 -2.30 -5.26 18.84
CA GLY A 156 -1.46 -5.42 20.02
C GLY A 156 -0.13 -4.67 19.87
N ASN A 157 1.00 -5.35 20.13
CA ASN A 157 2.33 -4.75 20.05
C ASN A 157 2.67 -4.19 18.66
N LEU A 158 2.14 -4.81 17.59
CA LEU A 158 2.36 -4.34 16.22
C LEU A 158 1.76 -2.95 15.98
N PHE A 159 0.76 -2.54 16.75
CA PHE A 159 0.25 -1.16 16.70
C PHE A 159 1.32 -0.17 17.17
N PHE A 160 2.03 -0.48 18.25
CA PHE A 160 3.09 0.39 18.79
C PHE A 160 4.33 0.39 17.91
N GLU A 161 4.71 -0.76 17.33
CA GLU A 161 5.77 -0.86 16.33
C GLU A 161 5.47 0.02 15.11
N LEU A 162 4.22 -0.01 14.61
CA LEU A 162 3.75 0.85 13.53
C LEU A 162 3.86 2.34 13.89
N LEU A 163 3.44 2.73 15.09
CA LEU A 163 3.54 4.11 15.58
C LEU A 163 4.99 4.58 15.71
N GLU A 164 5.90 3.72 16.19
CA GLU A 164 7.32 4.02 16.30
C GLU A 164 7.96 4.23 14.93
N GLN A 165 7.61 3.39 13.95
CA GLN A 165 8.06 3.57 12.57
C GLN A 165 7.54 4.87 11.97
N LEU A 166 6.25 5.18 12.15
CA LEU A 166 5.67 6.45 11.69
C LEU A 166 6.38 7.65 12.31
N LYS A 167 6.63 7.62 13.62
CA LYS A 167 7.36 8.69 14.32
C LYS A 167 8.78 8.88 13.77
N THR A 168 9.44 7.78 13.39
CA THR A 168 10.81 7.81 12.86
C THR A 168 10.85 8.33 11.43
N GLU A 169 9.95 7.85 10.58
CA GLU A 169 9.94 8.12 9.14
C GLU A 169 9.20 9.39 8.77
N LEU A 170 8.22 9.81 9.57
CA LEU A 170 7.30 10.92 9.32
C LEU A 170 7.11 11.75 10.60
N PRO A 171 8.20 12.33 11.17
CA PRO A 171 8.16 12.99 12.48
C PRO A 171 7.27 14.25 12.51
N ASP A 172 7.07 14.89 11.36
CA ASP A 172 6.31 16.14 11.22
C ASP A 172 4.87 15.90 10.70
N THR A 173 4.45 14.65 10.52
CA THR A 173 3.11 14.30 10.03
C THR A 173 2.12 14.16 11.19
N ASP A 174 0.99 14.83 11.11
CA ASP A 174 -0.11 14.68 12.07
C ASP A 174 -0.80 13.33 11.90
N LEU A 175 -0.92 12.58 13.00
CA LEU A 175 -1.54 11.24 12.99
C LEU A 175 -2.95 11.26 13.58
N HIS A 176 -3.92 10.78 12.80
CA HIS A 176 -5.30 10.60 13.26
C HIS A 176 -5.63 9.11 13.41
N CYS A 177 -5.82 8.63 14.65
CA CYS A 177 -6.22 7.24 14.89
C CYS A 177 -7.73 7.12 15.11
N LEU A 178 -8.41 6.37 14.25
CA LEU A 178 -9.83 6.07 14.36
C LEU A 178 -10.02 4.76 15.14
N THR A 179 -10.30 4.86 16.43
CA THR A 179 -10.45 3.74 17.37
C THR A 179 -11.73 3.88 18.19
N ASN A 180 -12.33 2.73 18.55
CA ASN A 180 -13.42 2.67 19.52
C ASN A 180 -12.92 2.75 20.99
N GLY A 181 -11.60 2.67 21.20
CA GLY A 181 -10.95 2.87 22.49
C GLY A 181 -11.20 1.81 23.56
N ARG A 182 -11.95 0.73 23.27
CA ARG A 182 -12.31 -0.28 24.28
C ARG A 182 -11.09 -0.97 24.88
N ALA A 183 -10.02 -1.12 24.11
CA ALA A 183 -8.81 -1.77 24.58
C ALA A 183 -8.06 -0.98 25.67
N PHE A 184 -8.26 0.34 25.75
CA PHE A 184 -7.66 1.18 26.79
C PHE A 184 -8.26 0.95 28.19
N ALA A 185 -9.36 0.20 28.30
CA ALA A 185 -9.89 -0.22 29.60
C ALA A 185 -9.08 -1.34 30.26
N TRP A 186 -8.13 -1.97 29.55
CA TRP A 186 -7.30 -3.05 30.07
C TRP A 186 -5.87 -2.58 30.37
N ASN A 187 -5.37 -2.92 31.57
CA ASN A 187 -4.05 -2.52 32.09
C ASN A 187 -2.85 -3.08 31.30
N ASN A 188 -3.09 -3.93 30.29
CA ASN A 188 -2.03 -4.47 29.44
C ASN A 188 -1.79 -3.60 28.19
N LEU A 189 -2.62 -2.58 27.96
CA LEU A 189 -2.47 -1.62 26.85
C LEU A 189 -2.26 -0.18 27.33
N ALA A 190 -2.59 0.13 28.59
CA ALA A 190 -2.52 1.44 29.23
C ALA A 190 -1.69 1.38 30.52
#